data_AF-W0REP9-F1
#
_entry.id   AF-W0REP9-F1
#
_cell.length_a   1.000
_cell.length_b   1.000
_cell.length_c   1.000
_cell.angle_alpha   90.00
_cell.angle_beta   90.00
_cell.angle_gamma   90.00
#
_symmetry.space_group_name_H-M   'P 1'
#
loop_
_entity.id
_entity.type
_entity.pdbx_description
1 polymer ?
#
loop_
_entity_poly.entity_id
_entity_poly.type
_entity_poly.pdbx_seq_one_letter_code
_entity_poly.pdbx_strand_id
1 'polypeptide(L)'
;MPLGSGRRLAAVLVAASAACAACTGGSRTPAGAGEPGAGDRAALHDALRAAGVLDSARQLVHLTHVCDLVIGGARYPVADVMELVRGATTPRGVNRIVVLDGARRPVRTVAYTTERPLYCVGDRLVVYGDLAVDGVEPSGNVLRFADAGRSVTVEHVDPNALPGSAF
;
A
#
# COMPACT_ATOMS: atom_id res chain seq x y z
N MET A 1 14.97 60.26 46.00
CA MET A 1 14.03 61.34 45.60
C MET A 1 13.68 61.15 44.12
N PRO A 2 12.40 61.30 43.72
CA PRO A 2 11.49 60.15 43.68
C PRO A 2 10.53 60.12 42.46
N LEU A 3 9.59 59.16 42.49
CA LEU A 3 8.27 59.09 41.80
C LEU A 3 8.27 58.68 40.31
N GLY A 4 7.37 57.85 39.79
CA GLY A 4 6.13 57.25 40.31
C GLY A 4 5.75 56.02 39.45
N SER A 5 5.20 54.95 40.02
CA SER A 5 3.77 54.76 40.33
C SER A 5 2.86 54.88 39.11
N GLY A 6 2.31 53.74 38.69
CA GLY A 6 1.35 53.69 37.58
C GLY A 6 0.72 52.31 37.38
N ARG A 7 0.27 51.65 38.45
CA ARG A 7 -0.68 50.53 38.35
C ARG A 7 -1.95 51.05 37.66
N ARG A 8 -2.40 50.40 36.59
CA ARG A 8 -3.82 50.36 36.22
C ARG A 8 -4.23 48.92 35.95
N LEU A 9 -4.88 48.34 36.95
CA LEU A 9 -5.81 47.24 36.79
C LEU A 9 -7.06 47.76 36.05
N ALA A 10 -7.50 47.03 35.04
CA ALA A 10 -8.89 46.92 34.60
C ALA A 10 -9.00 45.53 33.95
N ALA A 11 -9.39 44.47 34.66
CA ALA A 11 -10.72 44.14 35.15
C ALA A 11 -11.76 43.96 34.03
N VAL A 12 -11.97 42.69 33.68
CA VAL A 12 -13.24 42.00 33.43
C VAL A 12 -14.08 42.43 32.21
N LEU A 13 -14.22 41.49 31.28
CA LEU A 13 -15.55 41.07 30.83
C LEU A 13 -15.52 39.58 30.47
N VAL A 14 -16.09 38.80 31.39
CA VAL A 14 -16.53 37.43 31.19
C VAL A 14 -17.77 37.50 30.30
N ALA A 15 -17.71 36.91 29.11
CA ALA A 15 -18.90 36.50 28.37
C ALA A 15 -18.90 34.97 28.36
N ALA A 16 -19.58 34.39 29.34
CA ALA A 16 -19.93 32.99 29.37
C ALA A 16 -21.13 32.78 28.44
N SER A 17 -20.88 32.27 27.25
CA SER A 17 -21.92 31.74 26.37
C SER A 17 -21.95 30.22 26.52
N ALA A 18 -22.76 29.76 27.46
CA ALA A 18 -23.21 28.38 27.52
C ALA A 18 -24.27 28.17 26.41
N ALA A 19 -23.95 27.31 25.45
CA ALA A 19 -24.95 26.70 24.59
C ALA A 19 -24.68 25.19 24.53
N CYS A 20 -25.50 24.44 25.25
CA CYS A 20 -25.61 22.99 25.16
C CYS A 20 -25.95 22.57 23.73
N ALA A 21 -25.18 21.64 23.18
CA ALA A 21 -25.68 20.64 22.26
C ALA A 21 -24.82 19.37 22.41
N ALA A 22 -25.19 18.55 23.38
CA ALA A 22 -24.80 17.16 23.42
C ALA A 22 -25.57 16.43 22.31
N CYS A 23 -24.88 16.07 21.22
CA CYS A 23 -25.18 14.83 20.52
C CYS A 23 -23.94 14.37 19.73
N THR A 24 -23.60 13.11 19.98
CA THR A 24 -22.85 12.22 19.07
C THR A 24 -21.40 12.58 18.81
N GLY A 25 -20.53 11.95 19.60
CA GLY A 25 -19.23 11.54 19.11
C GLY A 25 -19.39 10.80 17.79
N GLY A 26 -19.02 11.47 16.71
CA GLY A 26 -18.67 10.81 15.47
C GLY A 26 -17.33 10.13 15.68
N SER A 27 -17.34 8.95 16.31
CA SER A 27 -16.32 7.96 16.02
C SER A 27 -16.39 7.74 14.51
N ARG A 28 -15.48 8.37 13.76
CA ARG A 28 -15.13 7.90 12.42
C ARG A 28 -14.56 6.51 12.66
N THR A 29 -15.45 5.52 12.66
CA THR A 29 -15.10 4.15 12.32
C THR A 29 -14.28 4.29 11.04
N PRO A 30 -12.99 3.88 11.03
CA PRO A 30 -12.30 3.80 9.77
C PRO A 30 -13.18 2.93 8.88
N ALA A 31 -13.57 3.49 7.74
CA ALA A 31 -14.42 2.80 6.77
C ALA A 31 -13.93 1.36 6.70
N GLY A 32 -14.82 0.45 7.09
CA GLY A 32 -14.53 -0.96 7.16
C GLY A 32 -13.81 -1.36 5.89
N ALA A 33 -12.83 -2.26 6.04
CA ALA A 33 -12.14 -2.89 4.93
C ALA A 33 -13.19 -3.31 3.90
N GLY A 34 -13.36 -2.46 2.88
CA GLY A 34 -14.29 -2.73 1.80
C GLY A 34 -13.77 -3.97 1.13
N GLU A 35 -14.66 -4.90 0.86
CA GLU A 35 -14.34 -6.02 -0.02
C GLU A 35 -13.58 -5.47 -1.25
N PRO A 36 -12.51 -6.15 -1.73
CA PRO A 36 -11.83 -5.74 -2.94
C PRO A 36 -12.80 -5.84 -4.14
N GLY A 37 -13.58 -4.78 -4.32
CA GLY A 37 -14.64 -4.68 -5.29
C GLY A 37 -14.15 -4.05 -6.59
N ALA A 38 -15.04 -4.00 -7.59
CA ALA A 38 -14.77 -3.34 -8.88
C ALA A 38 -14.26 -1.89 -8.73
N GLY A 39 -14.66 -1.19 -7.66
CA GLY A 39 -14.18 0.16 -7.34
C GLY A 39 -12.71 0.21 -6.96
N ASP A 40 -12.17 -0.82 -6.30
CA ASP A 40 -10.76 -0.89 -5.97
C ASP A 40 -9.91 -1.17 -7.21
N ARG A 41 -10.38 -2.07 -8.09
CA ARG A 41 -9.72 -2.35 -9.37
C ARG A 41 -9.64 -1.11 -10.26
N ALA A 42 -10.72 -0.33 -10.38
CA ALA A 42 -10.71 0.91 -11.17
C ALA A 42 -9.72 1.94 -10.61
N ALA A 43 -9.73 2.14 -9.28
CA ALA A 43 -8.79 3.04 -8.62
C ALA A 43 -7.33 2.60 -8.79
N LEU A 44 -7.04 1.30 -8.73
CA LEU A 44 -5.71 0.75 -9.02
C LEU A 44 -5.32 1.00 -10.48
N HIS A 45 -6.22 0.72 -11.43
CA HIS A 45 -5.95 0.93 -12.85
C HIS A 45 -5.57 2.39 -13.12
N ASP A 46 -6.33 3.34 -12.59
CA ASP A 46 -6.10 4.76 -12.83
C ASP A 46 -4.80 5.24 -12.17
N ALA A 47 -4.52 4.78 -10.94
CA ALA A 47 -3.26 5.08 -10.25
C ALA A 47 -2.04 4.56 -11.01
N LEU A 48 -2.08 3.30 -11.47
CA LEU A 48 -0.98 2.68 -12.22
C LEU A 48 -0.80 3.29 -13.60
N ARG A 49 -1.88 3.70 -14.27
CA ARG A 49 -1.83 4.44 -15.53
C ARG A 49 -1.22 5.82 -15.34
N ALA A 50 -1.67 6.57 -14.34
CA ALA A 50 -1.16 7.90 -14.03
C ALA A 50 0.33 7.89 -13.67
N ALA A 51 0.80 6.83 -13.01
CA ALA A 51 2.20 6.63 -12.65
C ALA A 51 3.07 6.09 -13.80
N GLY A 52 2.49 5.82 -14.99
CA GLY A 52 3.24 5.27 -16.13
C GLY A 52 3.70 3.82 -15.94
N VAL A 53 3.12 3.09 -14.99
CA VAL A 53 3.40 1.66 -14.82
C VAL A 53 2.76 0.85 -15.96
N LEU A 54 1.56 1.22 -16.40
CA LEU A 54 0.89 0.56 -17.52
C LEU A 54 1.38 1.11 -18.85
N ASP A 55 1.67 0.22 -19.80
CA ASP A 55 2.17 0.57 -21.13
C ASP A 55 1.01 0.57 -22.16
N SER A 56 0.75 1.73 -22.75
CA SER A 56 -0.33 1.90 -23.74
C SER A 56 -0.19 1.06 -25.02
N ALA A 57 1.04 0.64 -25.34
CA ALA A 57 1.32 -0.24 -26.48
C ALA A 57 1.00 -1.71 -26.17
N ARG A 58 0.78 -2.05 -24.90
CA ARG A 58 0.45 -3.40 -24.42
C ARG A 58 -1.03 -3.51 -24.10
N GLN A 59 -1.49 -4.73 -23.90
CA GLN A 59 -2.87 -5.00 -23.46
C GLN A 59 -2.84 -5.48 -22.02
N LEU A 60 -3.47 -4.72 -21.12
CA LEU A 60 -3.69 -5.16 -19.75
C LEU A 60 -4.66 -6.34 -19.73
N VAL A 61 -4.20 -7.51 -19.25
CA VAL A 61 -5.01 -8.73 -19.17
C VAL A 61 -5.26 -9.19 -17.74
N HIS A 62 -4.42 -8.78 -16.79
CA HIS A 62 -4.62 -9.03 -15.37
C HIS A 62 -4.32 -7.77 -14.55
N LEU A 63 -5.20 -7.49 -13.59
CA LEU A 63 -5.00 -6.47 -12.57
C LEU A 63 -5.81 -6.85 -11.34
N THR A 64 -5.16 -7.19 -10.25
CA THR A 64 -5.85 -7.45 -8.99
C THR A 64 -5.10 -6.80 -7.84
N HIS A 65 -5.84 -6.33 -6.84
CA HIS A 65 -5.30 -6.19 -5.50
C HIS A 65 -5.10 -7.59 -4.94
N VAL A 66 -3.92 -7.86 -4.40
CA VAL A 66 -3.58 -9.17 -3.81
C VAL A 66 -3.77 -9.12 -2.30
N CYS A 67 -3.15 -8.12 -1.67
CA CYS A 67 -3.11 -7.94 -0.22
C CYS A 67 -2.55 -6.57 0.14
N ASP A 68 -2.59 -6.24 1.43
CA ASP A 68 -1.90 -5.07 1.98
C ASP A 68 -0.70 -5.52 2.82
N LEU A 69 0.48 -4.97 2.52
CA LEU A 69 1.63 -5.03 3.42
C LEU A 69 1.42 -4.06 4.57
N VAL A 70 1.93 -4.39 5.76
CA VAL A 70 1.96 -3.53 6.94
C VAL A 70 3.41 -3.25 7.31
N ILE A 71 3.88 -2.04 7.01
CA ILE A 71 5.27 -1.61 7.22
C ILE A 71 5.25 -0.39 8.14
N GLY A 72 5.82 -0.51 9.34
CA GLY A 72 5.79 0.57 10.34
C GLY A 72 4.37 1.00 10.74
N GLY A 73 3.40 0.09 10.70
CA GLY A 73 1.98 0.35 11.01
C GLY A 73 1.17 0.98 9.87
N ALA A 74 1.81 1.38 8.76
CA ALA A 74 1.13 1.87 7.57
C ALA A 74 0.84 0.75 6.58
N ARG A 75 -0.26 0.88 5.82
CA ARG A 75 -0.68 -0.08 4.80
C ARG A 75 -0.13 0.29 3.42
N TYR A 76 0.35 -0.71 2.71
CA TYR A 76 0.90 -0.59 1.36
C TYR A 76 0.20 -1.62 0.46
N PRO A 77 -0.75 -1.21 -0.39
CA PRO A 77 -1.45 -2.13 -1.28
C PRO A 77 -0.48 -2.81 -2.25
N VAL A 78 -0.68 -4.10 -2.47
CA VAL A 78 0.08 -4.89 -3.45
C VAL A 78 -0.84 -5.26 -4.61
N ALA A 79 -0.46 -4.87 -5.82
CA ALA A 79 -1.18 -5.21 -7.04
C ALA A 79 -0.39 -6.20 -7.89
N ASP A 80 -1.07 -7.20 -8.44
CA ASP A 80 -0.54 -8.08 -9.48
C ASP A 80 -1.04 -7.61 -10.85
N VAL A 81 -0.10 -7.42 -11.78
CA VAL A 81 -0.35 -6.81 -13.08
C VAL A 81 0.28 -7.69 -14.17
N MET A 82 -0.51 -8.00 -15.20
CA MET A 82 -0.04 -8.69 -16.40
C MET A 82 -0.48 -7.92 -17.64
N GLU A 83 0.49 -7.64 -18.51
CA GLU A 83 0.26 -7.05 -19.82
C GLU A 83 0.76 -7.99 -20.92
N LEU A 84 0.06 -8.03 -22.06
CA LEU A 84 0.52 -8.73 -23.26
C LEU A 84 1.09 -7.76 -24.27
N VAL A 85 2.24 -8.10 -24.86
CA VAL A 85 2.79 -7.39 -26.01
C VAL A 85 1.94 -7.69 -27.26
N ARG A 86 1.38 -6.66 -27.89
CA ARG A 86 0.56 -6.80 -29.10
C ARG A 86 1.42 -7.20 -30.30
N GLY A 87 0.86 -8.00 -31.21
CA GLY A 87 1.50 -8.35 -32.49
C GLY A 87 2.66 -9.35 -32.39
N ALA A 88 2.97 -9.87 -31.21
CA ALA A 88 3.91 -10.98 -31.08
C ALA A 88 3.26 -12.27 -31.62
N THR A 89 4.00 -13.04 -32.43
CA THR A 89 3.55 -14.35 -32.93
C THR A 89 3.31 -15.36 -31.80
N THR A 90 3.97 -15.16 -30.67
CA THR A 90 3.70 -15.82 -29.39
C THR A 90 3.40 -14.77 -28.32
N PRO A 91 2.30 -14.87 -27.56
CA PRO A 91 1.98 -13.92 -26.50
C PRO A 91 3.13 -13.83 -25.49
N ARG A 92 3.74 -12.65 -25.36
CA ARG A 92 4.74 -12.37 -24.33
C ARG A 92 4.07 -11.58 -23.21
N GLY A 93 3.91 -12.23 -22.06
CA GLY A 93 3.45 -11.60 -20.83
C GLY A 93 4.55 -10.75 -20.21
N VAL A 94 4.20 -9.56 -19.74
CA VAL A 94 5.03 -8.75 -18.85
C VAL A 94 4.33 -8.68 -17.51
N ASN A 95 4.80 -9.50 -16.58
CA ASN A 95 4.18 -9.68 -15.28
C ASN A 95 4.95 -8.90 -14.23
N ARG A 96 4.22 -8.26 -13.32
CA ARG A 96 4.83 -7.47 -12.24
C ARG A 96 3.95 -7.43 -11.00
N ILE A 97 4.62 -7.43 -9.87
CA ILE A 97 4.09 -7.08 -8.56
C ILE A 97 4.37 -5.60 -8.35
N VAL A 98 3.35 -4.82 -8.00
CA VAL A 98 3.48 -3.39 -7.73
C VAL A 98 3.07 -3.12 -6.29
N VAL A 99 4.00 -2.56 -5.50
CA VAL A 99 3.70 -2.08 -4.15
C VAL A 99 3.39 -0.60 -4.24
N LEU A 100 2.27 -0.19 -3.66
CA LEU A 100 1.80 1.19 -3.63
C LEU A 100 1.85 1.76 -2.20
N ASP A 101 2.01 3.08 -2.07
CA ASP A 101 1.82 3.78 -0.79
C ASP A 101 0.33 4.06 -0.49
N GLY A 102 0.05 4.65 0.67
CA GLY A 102 -1.31 5.02 1.07
C GLY A 102 -2.00 6.05 0.16
N ALA A 103 -1.26 6.74 -0.71
CA ALA A 103 -1.78 7.62 -1.75
C ALA A 103 -1.88 6.93 -3.11
N ARG A 104 -1.74 5.60 -3.16
CA ARG A 104 -1.72 4.75 -4.37
C ARG A 104 -0.62 5.11 -5.36
N ARG A 105 0.52 5.63 -4.90
CA ARG A 105 1.70 5.85 -5.75
C ARG A 105 2.59 4.61 -5.71
N PRO A 106 3.10 4.11 -6.85
CA PRO A 106 4.03 3.00 -6.86
C PRO A 106 5.31 3.34 -6.08
N VAL A 107 5.70 2.49 -5.14
CA VAL A 107 6.97 2.61 -4.38
C VAL A 107 7.96 1.50 -4.74
N ARG A 108 7.47 0.38 -5.26
CA ARG A 108 8.30 -0.72 -5.78
C ARG A 108 7.56 -1.44 -6.91
N THR A 109 8.33 -1.91 -7.89
CA THR A 109 7.86 -2.83 -8.91
C THR A 109 8.83 -3.99 -8.98
N VAL A 110 8.31 -5.21 -9.00
CA VAL A 110 9.09 -6.45 -9.09
C VAL A 110 8.57 -7.23 -10.28
N ALA A 111 9.42 -7.45 -11.27
CA ALA A 111 9.08 -8.31 -12.42
C ALA A 111 9.12 -9.78 -11.98
N TYR A 112 8.28 -10.62 -12.58
CA TYR A 112 8.31 -12.06 -12.36
C TYR A 112 7.94 -12.80 -13.64
N THR A 113 8.23 -14.11 -13.69
CA THR A 113 7.84 -14.95 -14.84
C THR A 113 6.70 -15.88 -14.44
N THR A 114 6.90 -16.67 -13.40
CA THR A 114 5.92 -17.66 -12.90
C THR A 114 5.51 -17.44 -11.45
N GLU A 115 6.19 -16.55 -10.73
CA GLU A 115 6.16 -16.45 -9.28
C GLU A 115 5.06 -15.50 -8.79
N ARG A 116 3.81 -15.86 -9.07
CA ARG A 116 2.66 -15.00 -8.76
C ARG A 116 2.57 -14.70 -7.26
N PRO A 117 2.19 -13.47 -6.89
CA PRO A 117 1.95 -13.13 -5.49
C PRO A 117 0.72 -13.87 -4.95
N LEU A 118 0.83 -14.36 -3.72
CA LEU A 118 -0.19 -15.16 -3.06
C LEU A 118 -0.92 -14.37 -1.98
N TYR A 119 -0.20 -13.92 -0.96
CA TYR A 119 -0.76 -13.18 0.18
C TYR A 119 0.33 -12.42 0.95
N CYS A 120 -0.09 -11.53 1.85
CA CYS A 120 0.80 -10.75 2.70
C CYS A 120 0.66 -11.17 4.18
N VAL A 121 1.76 -11.17 4.92
CA VAL A 121 1.79 -11.32 6.38
C VAL A 121 2.70 -10.26 6.98
N GLY A 122 2.10 -9.20 7.52
CA GLY A 122 2.86 -8.05 8.02
C GLY A 122 3.62 -7.36 6.88
N ASP A 123 4.93 -7.24 7.01
CA ASP A 123 5.84 -6.65 6.03
C ASP A 123 6.31 -7.64 4.95
N ARG A 124 5.75 -8.86 4.92
CA ARG A 124 6.16 -9.93 4.00
C ARG A 124 5.10 -10.22 2.95
N LEU A 125 5.53 -10.36 1.70
CA LEU A 125 4.75 -10.90 0.59
C LEU A 125 5.23 -12.31 0.30
N VAL A 126 4.29 -13.26 0.27
CA VAL A 126 4.54 -14.63 -0.16
C VAL A 126 4.21 -14.75 -1.64
N VAL A 127 5.10 -15.38 -2.40
CA VAL A 127 4.92 -15.67 -3.83
C VAL A 127 5.00 -17.18 -4.08
N TYR A 128 4.49 -17.62 -5.23
CA TYR A 128 4.67 -19.01 -5.67
C TYR A 128 6.10 -19.23 -6.19
N GLY A 129 6.81 -20.26 -5.71
CA GLY A 129 8.17 -20.55 -6.15
C GLY A 129 9.19 -19.49 -5.75
N ASP A 130 10.45 -19.65 -6.19
CA ASP A 130 11.54 -18.74 -5.85
C ASP A 130 11.68 -17.63 -6.88
N LEU A 131 11.41 -16.40 -6.43
CA LEU A 131 11.51 -15.19 -7.23
C LEU A 131 12.90 -14.57 -7.10
N ALA A 132 13.56 -14.38 -8.23
CA ALA A 132 14.73 -13.51 -8.32
C ALA A 132 14.26 -12.05 -8.42
N VAL A 133 14.81 -11.19 -7.56
CA VAL A 133 14.52 -9.76 -7.57
C VAL A 133 15.78 -9.02 -7.98
N ASP A 134 15.67 -8.12 -8.96
CA ASP A 134 16.81 -7.37 -9.49
C ASP A 134 17.64 -6.70 -8.36
N GLY A 135 18.92 -7.07 -8.31
CA GLY A 135 19.89 -6.55 -7.34
C GLY A 135 19.75 -7.11 -5.92
N VAL A 136 18.98 -8.18 -5.72
CA VAL A 136 18.79 -8.83 -4.42
C VAL A 136 19.07 -10.32 -4.55
N GLU A 137 19.99 -10.81 -3.73
CA GLU A 137 20.36 -12.23 -3.64
C GLU A 137 20.19 -12.72 -2.20
N PRO A 138 19.81 -14.00 -1.98
CA PRO A 138 19.43 -14.99 -3.00
C PRO A 138 18.02 -14.77 -3.54
N SER A 139 17.60 -15.58 -4.53
CA SER A 139 16.17 -15.76 -4.85
C SER A 139 15.43 -16.48 -3.73
N GLY A 140 14.10 -16.35 -3.68
CA GLY A 140 13.28 -16.98 -2.67
C GLY A 140 11.80 -16.64 -2.81
N ASN A 141 10.97 -17.26 -1.98
CA ASN A 141 9.51 -17.20 -2.08
C ASN A 141 8.85 -16.26 -1.06
N VAL A 142 9.65 -15.60 -0.21
CA VAL A 142 9.18 -14.59 0.74
C VAL A 142 9.96 -13.29 0.52
N LEU A 143 9.24 -12.25 0.11
CA LEU A 143 9.78 -10.90 -0.08
C LEU A 143 9.42 -10.07 1.15
N ARG A 144 10.43 -9.65 1.91
CA ARG A 144 10.25 -8.77 3.06
C ARG A 144 10.55 -7.32 2.66
N PHE A 145 9.61 -6.42 2.91
CA PHE A 145 9.70 -5.02 2.54
C PHE A 145 10.00 -4.14 3.75
N ALA A 146 10.85 -3.13 3.55
CA ALA A 146 11.15 -2.12 4.55
C ALA A 146 11.21 -0.72 3.90
N ASP A 147 11.56 0.29 4.68
CA ASP A 147 11.77 1.67 4.21
C ASP A 147 10.60 2.22 3.38
N ALA A 148 9.38 2.07 3.91
CA ALA A 148 8.13 2.44 3.23
C ALA A 148 7.94 1.73 1.87
N GLY A 149 8.30 0.43 1.82
CA GLY A 149 8.15 -0.43 0.65
C GLY A 149 9.27 -0.31 -0.39
N ARG A 150 10.29 0.53 -0.17
CA ARG A 150 11.35 0.79 -1.15
C ARG A 150 12.46 -0.26 -1.14
N SER A 151 12.80 -0.76 0.04
CA SER A 151 13.78 -1.84 0.21
C SER A 151 13.06 -3.17 0.27
N VAL A 152 13.72 -4.20 -0.28
CA VAL A 152 13.24 -5.57 -0.27
C VAL A 152 14.42 -6.50 -0.01
N THR A 153 14.20 -7.46 0.87
CA THR A 153 15.07 -8.62 1.04
C THR A 153 14.28 -9.87 0.73
N VAL A 154 14.95 -10.92 0.29
CA VAL A 154 14.33 -12.17 -0.12
C VAL A 154 14.86 -13.31 0.73
N GLU A 155 13.97 -14.19 1.16
CA GLU A 155 14.32 -15.44 1.84
C GLU A 155 13.52 -16.60 1.23
N HIS A 156 14.12 -17.79 1.25
CA HIS A 156 13.42 -19.03 0.93
C HIS A 156 12.86 -19.63 2.23
N VAL A 157 11.57 -19.93 2.23
CA VAL A 157 10.86 -20.61 3.31
C VAL A 157 10.18 -21.84 2.71
N ASP A 158 10.34 -23.00 3.34
CA ASP A 158 9.63 -24.22 2.94
C ASP A 158 8.11 -23.91 2.87
N PRO A 159 7.42 -24.18 1.75
CA PRO A 159 6.00 -23.94 1.63
C PRO A 159 5.15 -24.56 2.76
N ASN A 160 5.60 -25.67 3.35
CA ASN A 160 4.92 -26.33 4.46
C ASN A 160 5.15 -25.64 5.82
N ALA A 161 6.11 -24.72 5.91
CA ALA A 161 6.40 -23.93 7.09
C ALA A 161 5.70 -22.56 7.08
N LEU A 162 5.07 -22.18 5.96
CA LEU A 162 4.35 -20.93 5.85
C LEU A 162 3.00 -21.00 6.60
N PRO A 163 2.61 -19.95 7.34
CA PRO A 163 1.31 -19.90 8.01
C PRO A 163 0.19 -19.85 6.96
N GLY A 164 -0.35 -21.03 6.63
CA GLY A 164 -1.36 -21.17 5.57
C GLY A 164 -1.54 -22.58 5.00
N SER A 165 -1.08 -23.65 5.65
CA SER A 165 -1.38 -25.04 5.25
C SER A 165 -2.55 -25.66 6.03
N ALA A 166 -3.56 -24.85 6.37
CA ALA A 166 -4.85 -25.33 6.83
C ALA A 166 -5.90 -24.81 5.83
N PHE A 167 -6.11 -25.60 4.78
CA PHE A 167 -7.27 -25.47 3.90
C PHE A 167 -8.55 -25.79 4.67
#